data_AF-A0A357TDS0-F1
#
_entry.id   AF-A0A357TDS0-F1
#
_cell.length_a   1.000
_cell.length_b   1.000
_cell.length_c   1.000
_cell.angle_alpha   90.00
_cell.angle_beta   90.00
_cell.angle_gamma   90.00
#
_symmetry.space_group_name_H-M   'P 1'
#
loop_
_entity.id
_entity.type
_entity.pdbx_description
1 polymer ?
#
loop_
_entity_poly.entity_id
_entity_poly.type
_entity_poly.pdbx_seq_one_letter_code
_entity_poly.pdbx_strand_id
1 'polypeptide(L)'
;MKFIFSHLFFLFPLCIFADVQILDSKLNNSNLKWSTVNDTVMGGRSSSIWKAGSFSSSVFKGYLSLENNGGFASVRHNVRNKDFSDESGIYLKFIGDGRTYQFRIRSKSVSWADYYHEFETQDDQELSIFLPFQDFKASWRGLNLRMLPSLKSRDVIEVGLFLSDKKQGKFKLEISEISAMTEESFEQYLNSSLSLKSTIERVTFDANQLELRFETSTNFNYKIESSSDLTNWKNYQTVPGTGETINYLLKNDAMNKFYRIRASAK
;
A
#
# COMPACT_ATOMS: atom_id res chain seq x y z
N MET A 1 -1.96 -49.22 21.78
CA MET A 1 -1.47 -47.90 22.25
C MET A 1 -2.38 -46.83 21.67
N LYS A 2 -3.06 -46.05 22.51
CA LYS A 2 -3.88 -44.91 22.06
C LYS A 2 -2.99 -43.66 22.04
N PHE A 3 -2.73 -43.10 20.87
CA PHE A 3 -2.08 -41.80 20.76
C PHE A 3 -3.15 -40.71 20.88
N ILE A 4 -3.07 -39.91 21.94
CA ILE A 4 -3.88 -38.70 22.11
C ILE A 4 -3.14 -37.59 21.36
N PHE A 5 -3.63 -37.20 20.19
CA PHE A 5 -3.20 -35.96 19.55
C PHE A 5 -3.88 -34.80 20.27
N SER A 6 -3.14 -34.13 21.15
CA SER A 6 -3.51 -32.81 21.66
C SER A 6 -3.37 -31.80 20.53
N HIS A 7 -4.47 -31.42 19.88
CA HIS A 7 -4.50 -30.24 19.02
C HIS A 7 -4.53 -29.01 19.93
N LEU A 8 -3.35 -28.47 20.23
CA LEU A 8 -3.22 -27.16 20.85
C LEU A 8 -3.63 -26.10 19.82
N PHE A 9 -4.94 -25.78 19.78
CA PHE A 9 -5.43 -24.60 19.08
C PHE A 9 -4.91 -23.38 19.84
N PHE A 10 -3.84 -22.76 19.33
CA PHE A 10 -3.49 -21.40 19.70
C PHE A 10 -4.57 -20.49 19.12
N LEU A 11 -5.65 -20.28 19.89
CA LEU A 11 -6.55 -19.16 19.68
C LEU A 11 -5.74 -17.90 19.95
N PHE A 12 -5.06 -17.39 18.91
CA PHE A 12 -4.61 -16.00 18.94
C PHE A 12 -5.87 -15.17 19.18
N PRO A 13 -5.92 -14.33 20.22
CA PRO A 13 -7.02 -13.41 20.36
C PRO A 13 -7.05 -12.61 19.07
N LEU A 14 -8.16 -12.69 18.35
CA LEU A 14 -8.45 -11.77 17.27
C LEU A 14 -8.61 -10.42 17.95
N CYS A 15 -7.50 -9.73 18.20
CA CYS A 15 -7.51 -8.35 18.58
C CYS A 15 -8.06 -7.60 17.37
N ILE A 16 -9.38 -7.43 17.36
CA ILE A 16 -10.06 -6.51 16.47
C ILE A 16 -9.72 -5.12 16.99
N PHE A 17 -8.52 -4.63 16.69
CA PHE A 17 -8.29 -3.19 16.73
C PHE A 17 -9.00 -2.64 15.51
N ALA A 18 -10.05 -1.85 15.75
CA ALA A 18 -10.78 -1.19 14.70
C ALA A 18 -9.96 0.04 14.30
N ASP A 19 -8.98 -0.13 13.42
CA ASP A 19 -8.33 1.00 12.78
C ASP A 19 -9.33 1.69 11.84
N VAL A 20 -9.29 3.03 11.82
CA VAL A 20 -10.17 3.81 10.97
C VAL A 20 -9.57 3.81 9.56
N GLN A 21 -9.97 2.82 8.76
CA GLN A 21 -9.46 2.69 7.39
C GLN A 21 -9.78 3.91 6.55
N ILE A 22 -8.78 4.51 5.90
CA ILE A 22 -8.97 5.59 4.91
C ILE A 22 -8.81 5.01 3.50
N LEU A 23 -7.80 4.18 3.28
CA LEU A 23 -7.50 3.49 2.03
C LEU A 23 -6.85 2.15 2.33
N ASP A 24 -7.33 1.07 1.71
CA ASP A 24 -6.69 -0.26 1.75
C ASP A 24 -6.68 -0.87 0.35
N SER A 25 -5.49 -1.00 -0.26
CA SER A 25 -5.30 -1.60 -1.58
C SER A 25 -5.88 -3.01 -1.75
N LYS A 26 -6.07 -3.77 -0.65
CA LYS A 26 -6.70 -5.10 -0.67
C LYS A 26 -8.22 -5.03 -0.85
N LEU A 27 -8.82 -3.86 -0.62
CA LEU A 27 -10.24 -3.60 -0.79
C LEU A 27 -10.52 -2.84 -2.10
N ASN A 28 -11.77 -2.92 -2.56
CA ASN A 28 -12.19 -2.11 -3.70
C ASN A 28 -12.38 -0.64 -3.28
N ASN A 29 -11.38 0.19 -3.59
CA ASN A 29 -11.38 1.63 -3.26
C ASN A 29 -11.96 2.53 -4.36
N SER A 30 -12.69 1.98 -5.34
CA SER A 30 -13.18 2.73 -6.51
C SER A 30 -14.00 3.98 -6.18
N ASN A 31 -14.55 4.05 -4.96
CA ASN A 31 -15.36 5.17 -4.49
C ASN A 31 -14.57 6.30 -3.78
N LEU A 32 -13.27 6.12 -3.51
CA LEU A 32 -12.44 7.16 -2.88
C LEU A 32 -12.09 8.24 -3.90
N LYS A 33 -12.69 9.43 -3.72
CA LYS A 33 -12.43 10.59 -4.58
C LYS A 33 -11.26 11.41 -4.06
N TRP A 34 -10.07 11.12 -4.57
CA TRP A 34 -8.88 11.95 -4.35
C TRP A 34 -8.81 13.06 -5.40
N SER A 35 -8.62 14.29 -4.96
CA SER A 35 -8.56 15.48 -5.81
C SER A 35 -7.15 16.01 -5.89
N THR A 36 -6.64 16.25 -7.10
CA THR A 36 -5.33 16.85 -7.32
C THR A 36 -5.36 18.37 -7.14
N VAL A 37 -4.30 18.92 -6.57
CA VAL A 37 -4.08 20.36 -6.41
C VAL A 37 -2.61 20.63 -6.65
N ASN A 38 -2.29 21.48 -7.63
CA ASN A 38 -0.92 21.84 -8.00
C ASN A 38 -0.73 23.36 -7.93
N ASP A 39 0.49 23.82 -8.15
CA ASP A 39 0.94 25.22 -8.08
C ASP A 39 0.47 26.14 -9.24
N THR A 40 -0.57 25.76 -9.98
CA THR A 40 -0.93 26.39 -11.25
C THR A 40 -1.56 27.78 -11.13
N VAL A 41 -2.08 28.17 -9.94
CA VAL A 41 -2.79 29.45 -9.74
C VAL A 41 -1.93 30.67 -10.06
N MET A 42 -0.64 30.62 -9.75
CA MET A 42 0.32 31.72 -10.01
C MET A 42 1.20 31.44 -11.26
N GLY A 43 0.79 30.51 -12.13
CA GLY A 43 1.54 30.12 -13.33
C GLY A 43 2.53 28.98 -13.13
N GLY A 44 2.58 28.37 -11.95
CA GLY A 44 3.38 27.16 -11.70
C GLY A 44 3.03 26.03 -12.68
N ARG A 45 4.01 25.16 -12.94
CA ARG A 45 3.94 24.13 -13.99
C ARG A 45 4.04 22.71 -13.44
N SER A 46 3.82 22.51 -12.14
CA SER A 46 3.77 21.17 -11.58
C SER A 46 2.51 20.45 -12.05
N SER A 47 2.64 19.15 -12.31
CA SER A 47 1.53 18.29 -12.73
C SER A 47 1.53 17.02 -11.91
N SER A 48 0.34 16.52 -11.59
CA SER A 48 0.18 15.31 -10.79
C SER A 48 -1.15 14.64 -11.08
N ILE A 49 -1.19 13.33 -10.83
CA ILE A 49 -2.38 12.50 -10.91
C ILE A 49 -2.46 11.58 -9.70
N TRP A 50 -3.70 11.28 -9.32
CA TRP A 50 -4.02 10.14 -8.47
C TRP A 50 -4.58 9.01 -9.33
N LYS A 51 -4.00 7.82 -9.22
CA LYS A 51 -4.56 6.59 -9.79
C LYS A 51 -5.02 5.70 -8.64
N ALA A 52 -6.33 5.55 -8.48
CA ALA A 52 -6.86 4.57 -7.55
C ALA A 52 -6.47 3.16 -8.01
N GLY A 53 -5.91 2.37 -7.11
CA GLY A 53 -5.67 0.95 -7.35
C GLY A 53 -6.97 0.16 -7.22
N SER A 54 -7.15 -0.83 -8.10
CA SER A 54 -8.21 -1.84 -7.97
C SER A 54 -7.52 -3.13 -7.54
N PHE A 55 -7.68 -3.52 -6.27
CA PHE A 55 -6.96 -4.65 -5.66
C PHE A 55 -5.43 -4.55 -5.77
N SER A 56 -4.93 -3.32 -5.91
CA SER A 56 -3.53 -2.94 -6.10
C SER A 56 -3.28 -1.60 -5.42
N SER A 57 -2.03 -1.22 -5.23
CA SER A 57 -1.66 0.05 -4.61
C SER A 57 -2.19 1.23 -5.43
N SER A 58 -2.65 2.27 -4.72
CA SER A 58 -2.97 3.54 -5.37
C SER A 58 -1.69 4.33 -5.63
N VAL A 59 -1.66 5.13 -6.70
CA VAL A 59 -0.43 5.81 -7.12
C VAL A 59 -0.63 7.31 -7.20
N PHE A 60 0.15 8.05 -6.42
CA PHE A 60 0.33 9.49 -6.56
C PHE A 60 1.61 9.76 -7.35
N LYS A 61 1.50 10.34 -8.55
CA LYS A 61 2.68 10.58 -9.40
C LYS A 61 2.54 11.80 -10.28
N GLY A 62 3.67 12.29 -10.78
CA GLY A 62 3.66 13.48 -11.62
C GLY A 62 5.05 14.00 -11.96
N TYR A 63 5.10 15.29 -12.27
CA TYR A 63 6.31 16.07 -12.48
C TYR A 63 6.24 17.35 -11.66
N LEU A 64 7.20 17.53 -10.75
CA LEU A 64 7.36 18.75 -9.97
C LEU A 64 8.21 19.75 -10.76
N SER A 65 7.71 20.95 -10.99
CA SER A 65 8.42 22.04 -11.67
C SER A 65 8.67 23.21 -10.71
N LEU A 66 9.86 23.81 -10.77
CA LEU A 66 10.19 25.02 -10.01
C LEU A 66 9.97 26.30 -10.84
N GLU A 67 9.50 26.17 -12.08
CA GLU A 67 9.22 27.30 -12.96
C GLU A 67 8.09 28.17 -12.40
N ASN A 68 8.16 29.48 -12.66
CA ASN A 68 7.15 30.48 -12.27
C ASN A 68 6.86 30.51 -10.76
N ASN A 69 7.89 30.33 -9.93
CA ASN A 69 7.78 30.23 -8.47
C ASN A 69 6.86 29.09 -8.01
N GLY A 70 6.74 28.04 -8.84
CA GLY A 70 6.09 26.80 -8.47
C GLY A 70 6.92 25.97 -7.48
N GLY A 71 6.60 24.68 -7.42
CA GLY A 71 7.31 23.69 -6.63
C GLY A 71 6.42 22.92 -5.68
N PHE A 72 5.12 22.73 -5.99
CA PHE A 72 4.33 21.74 -5.26
C PHE A 72 3.34 20.93 -6.10
N ALA A 73 3.11 19.70 -5.66
CA ALA A 73 2.05 18.83 -6.13
C ALA A 73 1.33 18.19 -4.93
N SER A 74 0.01 18.04 -5.02
CA SER A 74 -0.79 17.50 -3.93
C SER A 74 -2.00 16.70 -4.40
N VAL A 75 -2.41 15.73 -3.58
CA VAL A 75 -3.70 15.04 -3.66
C VAL A 75 -4.36 15.06 -2.29
N ARG A 76 -5.68 15.23 -2.25
CA ARG A 76 -6.44 15.30 -1.01
C ARG A 76 -7.76 14.53 -1.08
N HIS A 77 -8.20 14.02 0.05
CA HIS A 77 -9.45 13.29 0.21
C HIS A 77 -10.22 13.76 1.43
N ASN A 78 -11.55 13.89 1.29
CA ASN A 78 -12.40 14.28 2.39
C ASN A 78 -12.73 13.07 3.28
N VAL A 79 -12.61 13.24 4.59
CA VAL A 79 -12.87 12.18 5.58
C VAL A 79 -13.87 12.60 6.66
N ARG A 80 -14.77 13.55 6.36
CA ARG A 80 -15.79 14.04 7.31
C ARG A 80 -16.78 12.98 7.79
N ASN A 81 -16.88 11.87 7.07
CA ASN A 81 -17.73 10.73 7.39
C ASN A 81 -17.03 9.69 8.28
N LYS A 82 -15.82 9.97 8.76
CA LYS A 82 -15.04 9.10 9.65
C LYS A 82 -14.84 9.77 10.99
N ASP A 83 -14.83 8.97 12.05
CA ASP A 83 -14.48 9.40 13.40
C ASP A 83 -13.08 8.90 13.70
N PHE A 84 -12.23 9.79 14.21
CA PHE A 84 -10.84 9.50 14.57
C PHE A 84 -10.59 9.73 16.06
N SER A 85 -11.64 9.95 16.85
CA SER A 85 -11.54 10.43 18.23
C SER A 85 -10.68 9.54 19.12
N ASP A 86 -10.70 8.23 18.88
CA ASP A 86 -9.97 7.22 19.66
C ASP A 86 -8.57 6.92 19.11
N GLU A 87 -8.16 7.58 18.01
CA GLU A 87 -6.88 7.34 17.35
C GLU A 87 -5.81 8.35 17.75
N SER A 88 -4.55 7.90 17.79
CA SER A 88 -3.41 8.75 18.16
C SER A 88 -2.53 9.16 16.98
N GLY A 89 -2.73 8.59 15.80
CA GLY A 89 -1.98 8.99 14.61
C GLY A 89 -2.45 8.37 13.30
N ILE A 90 -1.68 8.62 12.25
CA ILE A 90 -1.89 8.08 10.91
C ILE A 90 -0.83 7.02 10.63
N TYR A 91 -1.28 5.85 10.19
CA TYR A 91 -0.44 4.82 9.63
C TYR A 91 -0.40 4.92 8.11
N LEU A 92 0.80 4.76 7.54
CA LEU A 92 1.03 4.71 6.11
C LEU A 92 1.84 3.47 5.73
N LYS A 93 1.40 2.80 4.67
CA LYS A 93 2.17 1.76 3.98
C LYS A 93 2.38 2.12 2.52
N PHE A 94 3.63 2.25 2.08
CA PHE A 94 3.94 2.78 0.75
C PHE A 94 5.28 2.28 0.19
N ILE A 95 5.46 2.46 -1.12
CA ILE A 95 6.75 2.37 -1.84
C ILE A 95 6.99 3.74 -2.48
N GLY A 96 8.16 4.34 -2.23
CA GLY A 96 8.48 5.67 -2.75
C GLY A 96 9.70 5.70 -3.66
N ASP A 97 10.16 6.91 -3.94
CA ASP A 97 11.13 7.24 -5.00
C ASP A 97 12.34 8.02 -4.47
N GLY A 98 12.65 7.88 -3.18
CA GLY A 98 13.76 8.59 -2.52
C GLY A 98 13.49 10.06 -2.24
N ARG A 99 12.27 10.56 -2.44
CA ARG A 99 11.86 11.94 -2.08
C ARG A 99 11.29 12.03 -0.68
N THR A 100 11.22 13.26 -0.18
CA THR A 100 10.57 13.62 1.08
C THR A 100 9.17 14.14 0.79
N TYR A 101 8.16 13.49 1.35
CA TYR A 101 6.75 13.87 1.19
C TYR A 101 6.21 14.43 2.50
N GLN A 102 5.06 15.07 2.41
CA GLN A 102 4.27 15.51 3.54
C GLN A 102 2.93 14.78 3.54
N PHE A 103 2.55 14.23 4.68
CA PHE A 103 1.16 13.91 4.95
C PHE A 103 0.49 15.16 5.52
N ARG A 104 -0.66 15.54 4.97
CA ARG A 104 -1.39 16.76 5.35
C ARG A 104 -2.76 16.43 5.89
N ILE A 105 -3.17 17.21 6.87
CA ILE A 105 -4.47 17.14 7.53
C ILE A 105 -5.07 18.53 7.60
N ARG A 106 -6.34 18.66 7.23
CA ARG A 106 -7.14 19.83 7.57
C ARG A 106 -8.02 19.52 8.78
N SER A 107 -8.00 20.45 9.72
CA SER A 107 -8.82 20.39 10.92
C SER A 107 -10.09 21.23 10.76
N LYS A 108 -11.21 20.80 11.34
CA LYS A 108 -12.44 21.60 11.41
C LYS A 108 -12.28 22.83 12.31
N SER A 109 -11.45 22.74 13.36
CA SER A 109 -11.18 23.87 14.27
C SER A 109 -10.26 24.91 13.65
N VAL A 110 -9.45 24.51 12.65
CA VAL A 110 -8.58 25.41 11.88
C VAL A 110 -8.68 25.04 10.39
N SER A 111 -9.76 25.47 9.75
CA SER A 111 -10.08 25.06 8.37
C SER A 111 -9.30 25.81 7.28
N TRP A 112 -8.63 26.90 7.64
CA TRP A 112 -7.89 27.76 6.70
C TRP A 112 -6.39 27.41 6.60
N ALA A 113 -5.88 26.57 7.50
CA ALA A 113 -4.50 26.09 7.54
C ALA A 113 -4.44 24.57 7.39
N ASP A 114 -3.26 24.04 7.06
CA ASP A 114 -3.00 22.61 7.02
C ASP A 114 -2.02 22.23 8.15
N TYR A 115 -2.29 21.13 8.81
CA TYR A 115 -1.32 20.44 9.65
C TYR A 115 -0.53 19.47 8.77
N TYR A 116 0.79 19.40 8.92
CA TYR A 116 1.64 18.52 8.13
C TYR A 116 2.63 17.74 8.99
N HIS A 117 2.97 16.55 8.51
CA HIS A 117 4.08 15.74 8.99
C HIS A 117 4.92 15.31 7.78
N GLU A 118 6.24 15.45 7.88
CA GLU A 118 7.16 15.03 6.83
C GLU A 118 7.54 13.56 7.01
N PHE A 119 7.73 12.85 5.90
CA PHE A 119 8.27 11.51 5.89
C PHE A 119 9.17 11.30 4.68
N GLU A 120 10.23 10.54 4.89
CA GLU A 120 11.19 10.20 3.86
C GLU A 120 10.83 8.86 3.22
N THR A 121 11.18 8.73 1.95
CA THR A 121 11.02 7.48 1.20
C THR A 121 12.38 6.95 0.78
N GLN A 122 12.45 5.65 0.52
CA GLN A 122 13.61 4.99 -0.06
C GLN A 122 13.21 4.39 -1.40
N ASP A 123 14.10 4.47 -2.38
CA ASP A 123 13.82 4.07 -3.76
C ASP A 123 13.45 2.59 -3.81
N ASP A 124 12.26 2.30 -4.37
CA ASP A 124 11.70 0.95 -4.54
C ASP A 124 11.60 0.10 -3.25
N GLN A 125 11.63 0.74 -2.07
CA GLN A 125 11.50 0.05 -0.78
C GLN A 125 10.12 0.26 -0.17
N GLU A 126 9.47 -0.84 0.22
CA GLU A 126 8.23 -0.81 1.00
C GLU A 126 8.52 -0.40 2.45
N LEU A 127 7.87 0.67 2.89
CA LEU A 127 7.97 1.20 4.25
C LEU A 127 6.58 1.28 4.90
N SER A 128 6.57 1.03 6.20
CA SER A 128 5.42 1.17 7.09
C SER A 128 5.81 2.15 8.19
N ILE A 129 5.10 3.27 8.29
CA ILE A 129 5.39 4.32 9.29
C ILE A 129 4.13 4.74 10.02
N PHE A 130 4.32 5.22 11.25
CA PHE A 130 3.29 5.83 12.06
C PHE A 130 3.61 7.31 12.26
N LEU A 131 2.59 8.16 12.09
CA LEU A 131 2.66 9.61 12.18
C LEU A 131 1.77 10.07 13.34
N PRO A 132 2.31 10.27 14.55
CA PRO A 132 1.54 10.70 15.71
C PRO A 132 0.89 12.07 15.47
N PHE A 133 -0.39 12.25 15.82
CA PHE A 133 -1.08 13.53 15.62
C PHE A 133 -0.41 14.70 16.36
N GLN A 134 0.25 14.42 17.49
CA GLN A 134 0.98 15.40 18.27
C GLN A 134 2.20 15.99 17.54
N ASP A 135 2.77 15.27 16.57
CA ASP A 135 3.98 15.68 15.84
C ASP A 135 3.65 16.49 14.57
N PHE A 136 2.36 16.61 14.23
CA PHE A 136 1.92 17.44 13.12
C PHE A 136 2.11 18.93 13.42
N LYS A 137 2.72 19.63 12.47
CA LYS A 137 3.01 21.06 12.55
C LYS A 137 2.00 21.84 11.71
N ALA A 138 1.48 22.93 12.24
CA ALA A 138 0.57 23.78 11.46
C ALA A 138 1.33 24.64 10.45
N SER A 139 0.77 24.79 9.25
CA SER A 139 1.32 25.62 8.19
C SER A 139 0.23 26.27 7.34
N TRP A 140 0.57 27.42 6.77
CA TRP A 140 -0.26 28.08 5.76
C TRP A 140 0.62 28.69 4.68
N ARG A 141 0.44 28.25 3.43
CA ARG A 141 1.20 28.75 2.27
C ARG A 141 2.73 28.73 2.48
N GLY A 142 3.24 27.66 3.11
CA GLY A 142 4.66 27.50 3.43
C GLY A 142 5.14 28.23 4.69
N LEU A 143 4.29 29.04 5.34
CA LEU A 143 4.59 29.66 6.63
C LEU A 143 4.28 28.68 7.76
N ASN A 144 5.23 28.48 8.66
CA ASN A 144 5.04 27.67 9.86
C ASN A 144 4.28 28.47 10.93
N LEU A 145 3.20 27.89 11.46
CA LEU A 145 2.27 28.54 12.37
C LEU A 145 2.40 27.95 13.78
N ARG A 146 3.54 28.20 14.43
CA ARG A 146 3.89 27.64 15.75
C ARG A 146 2.91 27.98 16.87
N MET A 147 2.11 29.04 16.72
CA MET A 147 1.15 29.49 17.72
C MET A 147 -0.20 28.77 17.63
N LEU A 148 -0.45 27.98 16.59
CA LEU A 148 -1.69 27.23 16.48
C LEU A 148 -1.71 26.05 17.47
N PRO A 149 -2.89 25.67 17.97
CA PRO A 149 -3.03 24.52 18.85
C PRO A 149 -2.59 23.24 18.14
N SER A 150 -2.13 22.26 18.91
CA SER A 150 -1.87 20.91 18.39
C SER A 150 -3.12 20.32 17.73
N LEU A 151 -2.90 19.52 16.69
CA LEU A 151 -3.96 18.82 15.99
C LEU A 151 -4.69 17.88 16.95
N LYS A 152 -6.02 17.94 16.93
CA LYS A 152 -6.89 17.00 17.66
C LYS A 152 -7.48 16.01 16.67
N SER A 153 -7.39 14.71 16.98
CA SER A 153 -7.86 13.62 16.13
C SER A 153 -9.32 13.79 15.71
N ARG A 154 -10.21 14.08 16.65
CA ARG A 154 -11.64 14.36 16.43
C ARG A 154 -11.96 15.53 15.48
N ASP A 155 -10.98 16.36 15.16
CA ASP A 155 -11.15 17.53 14.29
C ASP A 155 -10.74 17.25 12.84
N VAL A 156 -10.19 16.08 12.53
CA VAL A 156 -9.74 15.71 11.17
C VAL A 156 -10.93 15.67 10.19
N ILE A 157 -10.83 16.42 9.08
CA ILE A 157 -11.89 16.49 8.06
C ILE A 157 -11.40 16.26 6.62
N GLU A 158 -10.10 16.39 6.38
CA GLU A 158 -9.45 16.15 5.10
C GLU A 158 -8.05 15.64 5.37
N VAL A 159 -7.61 14.68 4.55
CA VAL A 159 -6.24 14.16 4.55
C VAL A 159 -5.65 14.30 3.15
N GLY A 160 -4.33 14.32 3.03
CA GLY A 160 -3.68 14.47 1.74
C GLY A 160 -2.21 14.11 1.74
N LEU A 161 -1.69 13.91 0.53
CA LEU A 161 -0.27 13.79 0.25
C LEU A 161 0.20 15.04 -0.46
N PHE A 162 1.40 15.48 -0.15
CA PHE A 162 1.95 16.72 -0.65
C PHE A 162 3.45 16.57 -0.89
N LEU A 163 3.93 17.06 -2.02
CA LEU A 163 5.33 17.09 -2.39
C LEU A 163 5.75 18.53 -2.66
N SER A 164 6.78 19.01 -1.95
CA SER A 164 7.41 20.31 -2.18
C SER A 164 8.87 20.33 -1.72
N ASP A 165 9.61 19.27 -2.03
CA ASP A 165 11.00 19.06 -1.62
C ASP A 165 12.01 19.98 -2.34
N LYS A 166 11.53 20.88 -3.21
CA LYS A 166 12.34 21.76 -4.07
C LYS A 166 13.26 21.00 -5.03
N LYS A 167 12.96 19.73 -5.33
CA LYS A 167 13.67 18.94 -6.34
C LYS A 167 12.83 18.84 -7.60
N GLN A 168 13.22 19.55 -8.66
CA GLN A 168 12.54 19.45 -9.95
C GLN A 168 12.66 18.02 -10.50
N GLY A 169 11.59 17.49 -11.10
CA GLY A 169 11.62 16.20 -11.77
C GLY A 169 10.38 15.35 -11.57
N LYS A 170 10.45 14.12 -12.12
CA LYS A 170 9.41 13.11 -11.93
C LYS A 170 9.37 12.68 -10.47
N PHE A 171 8.17 12.29 -10.03
CA PHE A 171 7.96 11.66 -8.74
C PHE A 171 6.88 10.59 -8.83
N LYS A 172 6.94 9.61 -7.92
CA LYS A 172 6.00 8.51 -7.80
C LYS A 172 6.01 7.98 -6.36
N LEU A 173 4.82 7.95 -5.77
CA LEU A 173 4.55 7.33 -4.49
C LEU A 173 3.42 6.32 -4.69
N GLU A 174 3.68 5.06 -4.39
CA GLU A 174 2.69 3.98 -4.38
C GLU A 174 2.22 3.76 -2.95
N ILE A 175 0.92 3.81 -2.72
CA ILE A 175 0.31 3.72 -1.40
C ILE A 175 -0.56 2.48 -1.35
N SER A 176 -0.16 1.56 -0.48
CA SER A 176 -0.88 0.32 -0.23
C SER A 176 -1.93 0.52 0.86
N GLU A 177 -1.65 1.38 1.84
CA GLU A 177 -2.53 1.56 3.00
C GLU A 177 -2.42 2.96 3.61
N ILE A 178 -3.57 3.49 4.01
CA ILE A 178 -3.71 4.66 4.88
C ILE A 178 -4.81 4.31 5.89
N SER A 179 -4.50 4.33 7.17
CA SER A 179 -5.49 4.24 8.24
C SER A 179 -5.10 5.15 9.40
N ALA A 180 -6.05 5.40 10.29
CA ALA A 180 -5.73 5.96 11.60
C ALA A 180 -5.80 4.85 12.64
N MET A 181 -4.81 4.82 13.52
CA MET A 181 -4.70 3.81 14.57
C MET A 181 -4.05 4.42 15.82
N THR A 182 -4.11 3.70 16.93
CA THR A 182 -3.31 3.99 18.11
C THR A 182 -1.86 3.54 17.91
N GLU A 183 -0.95 4.14 18.68
CA GLU A 183 0.46 3.72 18.72
C GLU A 183 0.59 2.28 19.20
N GLU A 184 -0.23 1.85 20.17
CA GLU A 184 -0.27 0.45 20.62
C GLU A 184 -0.66 -0.51 19.47
N SER A 185 -1.70 -0.19 18.71
CA SER A 185 -2.11 -0.98 17.54
C SER A 185 -0.99 -1.07 16.49
N PHE A 186 -0.26 0.03 16.27
CA PHE A 186 0.87 0.05 15.35
C PHE A 186 2.03 -0.83 15.84
N GLU A 187 2.38 -0.78 17.12
CA GLU A 187 3.42 -1.64 17.70
C GLU A 187 3.05 -3.12 17.61
N GLN A 188 1.79 -3.46 17.85
CA GLN A 188 1.30 -4.82 17.66
C GLN A 188 1.35 -5.26 16.19
N TYR A 189 1.01 -4.36 15.26
CA TYR A 189 1.17 -4.61 13.83
C TYR A 189 2.63 -4.91 13.47
N LEU A 190 3.58 -4.08 13.92
CA LEU A 190 5.00 -4.31 13.66
C LEU A 190 5.46 -5.66 14.22
N ASN A 191 5.11 -5.96 15.47
CA ASN A 191 5.48 -7.22 16.12
C ASN A 191 4.88 -8.44 15.40
N SER A 192 3.62 -8.36 14.95
CA SER A 192 2.99 -9.43 14.18
C SER A 192 3.62 -9.59 12.79
N SER A 193 4.02 -8.50 12.13
CA SER A 193 4.68 -8.55 10.83
C SER A 193 6.09 -9.14 10.92
N LEU A 194 6.82 -8.81 11.99
CA LEU A 194 8.14 -9.34 12.29
C LEU A 194 8.05 -10.81 12.68
N SER A 195 7.09 -11.18 13.53
CA SER A 195 6.84 -12.57 13.90
C SER A 195 6.41 -13.38 12.69
N LEU A 196 5.56 -12.87 11.79
CA LEU A 196 5.24 -13.52 10.53
C LEU A 196 6.48 -13.69 9.66
N LYS A 197 7.31 -12.65 9.48
CA LYS A 197 8.57 -12.76 8.72
C LYS A 197 9.53 -13.81 9.31
N SER A 198 9.59 -13.93 10.64
CA SER A 198 10.41 -14.96 11.31
C SER A 198 9.75 -16.34 11.32
N THR A 199 8.41 -16.40 11.28
CA THR A 199 7.56 -17.61 11.30
C THR A 199 7.17 -18.06 9.91
N ILE A 200 7.72 -17.47 8.83
CA ILE A 200 7.87 -18.21 7.56
C ILE A 200 8.91 -19.32 7.82
N GLU A 201 8.55 -20.25 8.70
CA GLU A 201 9.00 -21.63 8.68
C GLU A 201 8.56 -22.22 7.35
N ARG A 202 9.27 -23.25 6.88
CA ARG A 202 8.82 -24.03 5.74
C ARG A 202 7.40 -24.54 6.02
N VAL A 203 6.40 -23.86 5.47
CA VAL A 203 5.06 -24.41 5.35
C VAL A 203 5.16 -25.51 4.30
N THR A 204 5.39 -26.74 4.74
CA THR A 204 5.14 -27.92 3.92
C THR A 204 3.63 -28.05 3.81
N PHE A 205 3.08 -27.55 2.71
CA PHE A 205 1.74 -27.94 2.29
C PHE A 205 1.80 -29.41 1.90
N ASP A 206 1.14 -30.27 2.67
CA ASP A 206 0.87 -31.66 2.26
C ASP A 206 -0.31 -31.64 1.28
N ALA A 207 -0.07 -30.99 0.14
CA ALA A 207 -1.07 -30.80 -0.89
C ALA A 207 -1.06 -32.03 -1.80
N ASN A 208 -2.05 -32.91 -1.62
CA ASN A 208 -2.28 -34.03 -2.54
C ASN A 208 -2.58 -33.59 -3.99
N GLN A 209 -2.88 -32.31 -4.17
CA GLN A 209 -3.16 -31.67 -5.45
C GLN A 209 -2.89 -30.16 -5.41
N LEU A 210 -2.45 -29.59 -6.53
CA LEU A 210 -2.32 -28.15 -6.76
C LEU A 210 -3.15 -27.76 -7.99
N GLU A 211 -4.08 -26.82 -7.84
CA GLU A 211 -4.84 -26.26 -8.96
C GLU A 211 -4.21 -24.93 -9.42
N LEU A 212 -3.86 -24.84 -10.70
CA LEU A 212 -3.38 -23.64 -11.36
C LEU A 212 -4.49 -23.08 -12.25
N ARG A 213 -4.86 -21.81 -12.04
CA ARG A 213 -5.85 -21.10 -12.85
C ARG A 213 -5.23 -19.88 -13.50
N PHE A 214 -5.23 -19.81 -14.83
CA PHE A 214 -4.62 -18.70 -15.58
C PHE A 214 -5.31 -18.43 -16.91
N GLU A 215 -5.33 -17.15 -17.33
CA GLU A 215 -5.89 -16.71 -18.61
C GLU A 215 -4.87 -16.85 -19.75
N THR A 216 -5.36 -17.19 -20.94
CA THR A 216 -4.52 -17.39 -22.11
C THR A 216 -4.85 -16.45 -23.26
N SER A 217 -3.85 -16.19 -24.10
CA SER A 217 -3.98 -15.47 -25.37
C SER A 217 -3.72 -16.41 -26.54
N THR A 218 -4.48 -16.25 -27.62
CA THR A 218 -4.44 -17.12 -28.81
C THR A 218 -3.09 -17.19 -29.52
N ASN A 219 -2.21 -16.20 -29.32
CA ASN A 219 -0.91 -16.10 -29.99
C ASN A 219 0.24 -16.83 -29.27
N PHE A 220 -0.03 -17.45 -28.12
CA PHE A 220 1.00 -18.08 -27.30
C PHE A 220 0.69 -19.55 -27.00
N ASN A 221 1.75 -20.33 -26.77
CA ASN A 221 1.72 -21.60 -26.09
C ASN A 221 2.27 -21.41 -24.67
N TYR A 222 1.64 -22.05 -23.70
CA TYR A 222 1.98 -21.94 -22.28
C TYR A 222 2.59 -23.24 -21.79
N LYS A 223 3.84 -23.18 -21.30
CA LYS A 223 4.53 -24.30 -20.66
C LYS A 223 4.32 -24.22 -19.16
N ILE A 224 3.75 -25.26 -18.57
CA ILE A 224 3.67 -25.46 -17.13
C ILE A 224 4.95 -26.20 -16.74
N GLU A 225 5.80 -25.54 -15.96
CA GLU A 225 7.10 -26.08 -15.57
C GLU A 225 7.18 -26.21 -14.05
N SER A 226 7.91 -27.22 -13.59
CA SER A 226 8.13 -27.49 -12.17
C SER A 226 9.61 -27.66 -11.86
N SER A 227 10.00 -27.37 -10.62
CA SER A 227 11.39 -27.47 -10.16
C SER A 227 11.48 -27.78 -8.67
N SER A 228 12.47 -28.56 -8.28
CA SER A 228 12.81 -28.81 -6.88
C SER A 228 13.79 -27.78 -6.30
N ASP A 229 14.47 -26.99 -7.14
CA ASP A 229 15.64 -26.19 -6.76
C ASP A 229 15.74 -24.79 -7.41
N LEU A 230 14.73 -24.36 -8.18
CA LEU A 230 14.67 -23.10 -8.95
C LEU A 230 15.67 -22.95 -10.11
N THR A 231 16.60 -23.90 -10.28
CA THR A 231 17.63 -23.86 -11.33
C THR A 231 17.31 -24.83 -12.46
N ASN A 232 16.84 -26.03 -12.13
CA ASN A 232 16.53 -27.09 -13.07
C ASN A 232 15.02 -27.18 -13.25
N TRP A 233 14.53 -26.78 -14.42
CA TRP A 233 13.09 -26.74 -14.72
C TRP A 233 12.71 -27.85 -15.67
N LYS A 234 11.72 -28.65 -15.26
CA LYS A 234 11.13 -29.69 -16.10
C LYS A 234 9.80 -29.19 -16.65
N ASN A 235 9.61 -29.33 -17.96
CA ASN A 235 8.32 -29.08 -18.58
C ASN A 235 7.38 -30.22 -18.22
N TYR A 236 6.25 -29.90 -17.59
CA TYR A 236 5.23 -30.86 -17.24
C TYR A 236 4.19 -30.99 -18.36
N GLN A 237 3.71 -29.86 -18.87
CA GLN A 237 2.69 -29.81 -19.92
C GLN A 237 2.85 -28.54 -20.74
N THR A 238 2.53 -28.61 -22.03
CA THR A 238 2.37 -27.41 -22.87
C THR A 238 0.93 -27.34 -23.35
N VAL A 239 0.28 -26.19 -23.13
CA VAL A 239 -1.10 -25.94 -23.57
C VAL A 239 -1.14 -24.79 -24.56
N PRO A 240 -1.88 -24.91 -25.68
CA PRO A 240 -2.08 -23.80 -26.59
C PRO A 240 -2.98 -22.76 -25.93
N GLY A 241 -2.66 -21.48 -26.11
CA GLY A 241 -3.57 -20.42 -25.71
C GLY A 241 -4.78 -20.37 -26.63
N THR A 242 -5.96 -20.28 -26.02
CA THR A 242 -7.27 -20.27 -26.69
C THR A 242 -7.99 -18.93 -26.55
N GLY A 243 -7.51 -18.02 -25.70
CA GLY A 243 -8.24 -16.80 -25.34
C GLY A 243 -9.07 -16.96 -24.06
N GLU A 244 -9.10 -18.16 -23.48
CA GLU A 244 -9.91 -18.49 -22.30
C GLU A 244 -9.04 -18.79 -21.07
N THR A 245 -9.69 -18.85 -19.91
CA THR A 245 -9.09 -19.33 -18.66
C THR A 245 -8.91 -20.84 -18.70
N ILE A 246 -7.71 -21.30 -18.35
CA ILE A 246 -7.39 -22.72 -18.18
C ILE A 246 -7.24 -23.02 -16.69
N ASN A 247 -7.87 -24.12 -16.26
CA ASN A 247 -7.68 -24.72 -14.94
C ASN A 247 -6.86 -26.01 -15.12
N TYR A 248 -5.77 -26.13 -14.38
CA TYR A 248 -4.86 -27.27 -14.48
C TYR A 248 -4.59 -27.88 -13.10
N LEU A 249 -4.86 -29.17 -12.94
CA LEU A 249 -4.71 -29.89 -11.69
C LEU A 249 -3.44 -30.75 -11.71
N LEU A 250 -2.48 -30.42 -10.85
CA LEU A 250 -1.28 -31.19 -10.59
C LEU A 250 -1.55 -32.16 -9.43
N LYS A 251 -1.19 -33.43 -9.60
CA LYS A 251 -1.33 -34.50 -8.58
C LYS A 251 0.02 -34.81 -7.95
N ASN A 252 0.02 -35.48 -6.79
CA ASN A 252 1.21 -35.80 -5.98
C ASN A 252 2.47 -36.21 -6.76
N ASP A 253 2.36 -37.08 -7.76
CA ASP A 253 3.53 -37.58 -8.49
C ASP A 253 4.25 -36.49 -9.32
N ALA A 254 3.56 -35.38 -9.58
CA ALA A 254 4.09 -34.18 -10.24
C ALA A 254 4.49 -33.09 -9.25
N MET A 255 4.29 -33.31 -7.95
CA MET A 255 4.42 -32.26 -6.95
C MET A 255 5.89 -31.93 -6.69
N ASN A 256 6.31 -30.73 -7.08
CA ASN A 256 7.62 -30.17 -6.79
C ASN A 256 7.47 -28.92 -5.89
N LYS A 257 8.60 -28.40 -5.40
CA LYS A 257 8.60 -27.22 -4.52
C LYS A 257 8.20 -25.93 -5.23
N PHE A 258 8.50 -25.84 -6.53
CA PHE A 258 8.32 -24.63 -7.32
C PHE A 258 7.60 -24.95 -8.63
N TYR A 259 6.74 -24.03 -9.06
CA TYR A 259 6.03 -24.08 -10.34
C TYR A 259 6.08 -22.72 -11.02
N ARG A 260 6.03 -22.72 -12.34
CA ARG A 260 5.83 -21.50 -13.14
C ARG A 260 5.09 -21.82 -14.43
N ILE A 261 4.51 -20.77 -15.02
CA ILE A 261 3.90 -20.82 -16.34
C ILE A 261 4.70 -19.89 -17.26
N ARG A 262 5.18 -20.41 -18.40
CA ARG A 262 5.95 -19.65 -19.38
C ARG A 262 5.19 -19.59 -20.70
N ALA A 263 4.86 -18.39 -21.15
CA ALA A 263 4.33 -18.17 -22.49
C ALA A 263 5.47 -18.17 -23.53
N SER A 264 5.21 -18.75 -24.69
CA SER A 264 6.07 -18.73 -25.88
C SER A 264 5.22 -18.45 -27.10
N ALA A 265 5.66 -17.56 -27.99
CA ALA A 265 4.92 -17.27 -29.21
C ALA A 265 4.74 -18.55 -30.04
N LYS A 266 3.59 -18.67 -30.71
CA LYS A 266 3.35 -19.72 -31.72
C LYS A 266 4.19 -19.47 -32.97
#